data_AF-A0ABD1Q5W2-F1
#
_entry.id   AF-A0ABD1Q5W2-F1
#
_cell.length_a   1.000
_cell.length_b   1.000
_cell.length_c   1.000
_cell.angle_alpha   90.00
_cell.angle_beta   90.00
_cell.angle_gamma   90.00
#
_symmetry.space_group_name_H-M   'P 1'
#
loop_
_entity.id
_entity.type
_entity.pdbx_description
1 polymer ?
#
loop_
_entity_poly.entity_id
_entity_poly.type
_entity_poly.pdbx_seq_one_letter_code
_entity_poly.pdbx_strand_id
1 'polypeptide(L)'
;MKEQDSSMRRNAISEYLKHMPLIDDEELILVVSGIWNMAMTRPDDQELPYLGVFKCMENLIKKSINDRSWLFRNQNIYMPYYAAHIIGSYTMNNVEFAIEAVESGVIPPLLELLRGKMSWVEQRVAVRALGHLASYEKTFEFVAIYEEEVVKLSMNLASTCLRIVYTMFVGVKDTNKRLKYHSDLLARGVGGLDMENRKAEEWASQLQCWCIHLLNCFATKERSLDIICKQEFLKDLCEMWGGLVNHSSPAGVGLIRILCYTRVGRKSIAESRHVIENLCNLSRSSDDWQYMGIDCLLLLLKDPETRYKIIEIATSYLNDLIELRTLGIRSNFGETITRVLLNDFRCKNTKIKNPDVRRALEEIWSLKVERSKRERATSDEKLEEKRVRVNLLKEDGNHRFLVGEIDEAVLKYTEAIELCPLRYTNERIVLYSYRAQCNLLLRDPDAAISDATRALCLSSPPNSHSKSLWRRSQAYDMKGMAKESLMDCIMFINGCIKSKKAANQVKIPYYAVRMISKQMDTTWRFKPSQLKTSSIHPEMAKLPCQNGRSGNIEHANEEIMRILKQKKSFKSGLSTILEEPLVGKSGNMKRNQE
;
A
#
# COMPACT_ATOMS: atom_id res chain seq x y z
N MET A 1 26.14 5.56 -34.02
CA MET A 1 24.74 5.92 -34.34
C MET A 1 24.56 6.56 -35.72
N LYS A 2 25.50 7.37 -36.24
CA LYS A 2 25.38 8.05 -37.55
C LYS A 2 25.70 7.18 -38.78
N GLU A 3 26.28 6.00 -38.57
CA GLU A 3 26.55 5.02 -39.63
C GLU A 3 25.24 4.52 -40.24
N GLN A 4 25.13 4.56 -41.58
CA GLN A 4 23.92 4.19 -42.31
C GLN A 4 23.83 2.68 -42.53
N ASP A 5 24.97 1.99 -42.60
CA ASP A 5 24.99 0.53 -42.68
C ASP A 5 24.64 -0.09 -41.32
N SER A 6 23.54 -0.84 -41.27
CA SER A 6 23.02 -1.44 -40.04
C SER A 6 23.97 -2.47 -39.43
N SER A 7 24.66 -3.27 -40.26
CA SER A 7 25.59 -4.30 -39.79
C SER A 7 26.85 -3.67 -39.21
N MET A 8 27.45 -2.73 -39.94
CA MET A 8 28.62 -2.00 -39.46
C MET A 8 28.31 -1.20 -38.19
N ARG A 9 27.16 -0.53 -38.14
CA ARG A 9 26.72 0.21 -36.96
C ARG A 9 26.59 -0.71 -35.73
N ARG A 10 25.96 -1.88 -35.89
CA ARG A 10 25.80 -2.86 -34.81
C ARG A 10 27.13 -3.42 -34.33
N ASN A 11 28.04 -3.76 -35.25
CA ASN A 11 29.38 -4.22 -34.90
C ASN A 11 30.17 -3.15 -34.15
N ALA A 12 30.14 -1.90 -34.62
CA ALA A 12 30.80 -0.79 -33.94
C ALA A 12 30.23 -0.53 -32.53
N ILE A 13 28.90 -0.61 -32.35
CA ILE A 13 28.27 -0.48 -31.04
C ILE A 13 28.69 -1.61 -30.11
N SER A 14 28.65 -2.87 -30.58
CA SER A 14 29.05 -4.02 -29.76
C SER A 14 30.52 -3.91 -29.33
N GLU A 15 31.40 -3.55 -30.26
CA GLU A 15 32.82 -3.39 -29.95
C GLU A 15 33.06 -2.25 -28.98
N TYR A 16 32.35 -1.13 -29.14
CA TYR A 16 32.41 -0.02 -28.21
C TYR A 16 31.91 -0.41 -26.80
N LEU A 17 30.81 -1.16 -26.69
CA LEU A 17 30.29 -1.65 -25.41
C LEU A 17 31.28 -2.57 -24.69
N LYS A 18 32.04 -3.41 -25.42
CA LYS A 18 33.09 -4.26 -24.83
C LYS A 18 34.25 -3.44 -24.27
N HIS A 19 34.68 -2.38 -24.97
CA HIS A 19 35.81 -1.55 -24.57
C HIS A 19 35.43 -0.46 -23.55
N MET A 20 34.16 -0.10 -23.46
CA MET A 20 33.66 0.98 -22.61
C MET A 20 34.15 0.92 -21.14
N PRO A 21 34.16 -0.24 -20.44
CA PRO A 21 34.67 -0.31 -19.06
C PRO A 21 36.18 -0.03 -18.94
N LEU A 22 36.94 -0.10 -20.04
CA LEU A 22 38.38 0.16 -20.08
C LEU A 22 38.70 1.63 -20.37
N ILE A 23 37.73 2.39 -20.86
CA ILE A 23 37.87 3.82 -21.15
C ILE A 23 37.98 4.60 -19.84
N ASP A 24 38.92 5.54 -19.77
CA ASP A 24 39.07 6.50 -18.69
C ASP A 24 38.97 7.92 -19.25
N ASP A 25 37.74 8.31 -19.58
CA ASP A 25 37.38 9.57 -20.25
C ASP A 25 36.27 10.29 -19.47
N GLU A 26 36.31 11.63 -19.44
CA GLU A 26 35.28 12.47 -18.83
C GLU A 26 33.92 12.31 -19.52
N GLU A 27 33.88 12.01 -20.82
CA GLU A 27 32.66 11.86 -21.61
C GLU A 27 31.94 10.52 -21.37
N LEU A 28 32.59 9.56 -20.71
CA LEU A 28 32.02 8.23 -20.47
C LEU A 28 30.66 8.32 -19.76
N ILE A 29 30.50 9.27 -18.84
CA ILE A 29 29.26 9.46 -18.10
C ILE A 29 28.11 9.91 -19.00
N LEU A 30 28.41 10.73 -20.00
CA LEU A 30 27.42 11.22 -20.96
C LEU A 30 26.90 10.05 -21.79
N VAL A 31 27.79 9.14 -22.19
CA VAL A 31 27.41 7.94 -22.96
C VAL A 31 26.54 7.00 -22.12
N VAL A 32 26.97 6.67 -20.89
CA VAL A 32 26.21 5.78 -20.01
C VAL A 32 24.86 6.40 -19.63
N SER A 33 24.81 7.70 -19.34
CA SER A 33 23.55 8.41 -19.09
C SER A 33 22.64 8.45 -20.33
N GLY A 34 23.21 8.50 -21.53
CA GLY A 34 22.50 8.35 -22.79
C GLY A 34 21.88 6.96 -22.94
N ILE A 35 22.63 5.90 -22.64
CA ILE A 35 22.12 4.52 -22.62
C ILE A 35 21.01 4.37 -21.58
N TRP A 36 21.19 4.94 -20.39
CA TRP A 36 20.15 4.94 -19.36
C TRP A 36 18.87 5.64 -19.82
N ASN A 37 18.96 6.79 -20.46
CA ASN A 37 17.79 7.47 -21.03
C ASN A 37 17.11 6.61 -22.10
N MET A 38 17.87 5.91 -22.94
CA MET A 38 17.30 4.97 -23.92
C MET A 38 16.59 3.80 -23.24
N ALA A 39 17.21 3.16 -22.25
CA ALA A 39 16.61 2.06 -21.48
C ALA A 39 15.32 2.50 -20.76
N MET A 40 15.25 3.77 -20.33
CA MET A 40 14.07 4.32 -19.67
C MET A 40 12.92 4.71 -20.62
N THR A 41 13.25 5.18 -21.81
CA THR A 41 12.26 5.64 -22.79
C THR A 41 11.80 4.54 -23.74
N ARG A 42 12.68 3.57 -24.01
CA ARG A 42 12.48 2.47 -24.96
C ARG A 42 13.00 1.15 -24.34
N PRO A 43 12.36 0.66 -23.27
CA PRO A 43 12.77 -0.57 -22.57
C PRO A 43 12.62 -1.83 -23.43
N ASP A 44 11.79 -1.80 -24.47
CA ASP A 44 11.56 -2.93 -25.39
C ASP A 44 12.52 -2.90 -26.62
N ASP A 45 13.41 -1.90 -26.69
CA ASP A 45 14.42 -1.80 -27.75
C ASP A 45 15.43 -2.94 -27.64
N GLN A 46 15.47 -3.76 -28.68
CA GLN A 46 16.28 -4.97 -28.76
C GLN A 46 17.75 -4.70 -29.12
N GLU A 47 18.09 -3.51 -29.63
CA GLU A 47 19.41 -3.26 -30.19
C GLU A 47 20.50 -3.40 -29.13
N LEU A 48 20.41 -2.67 -28.01
CA LEU A 48 21.46 -2.69 -26.98
C LEU A 48 21.53 -4.00 -26.16
N PRO A 49 20.41 -4.62 -25.73
CA PRO A 49 20.41 -5.92 -25.06
C PRO A 49 21.25 -6.98 -25.79
N TYR A 50 21.01 -7.16 -27.10
CA TYR A 50 21.71 -8.18 -27.90
C TYR A 50 23.11 -7.77 -28.36
N LEU A 51 23.55 -6.53 -28.13
CA LEU A 51 24.90 -6.07 -28.48
C LEU A 51 25.88 -6.11 -27.30
N GLY A 52 25.46 -6.64 -26.15
CA GLY A 52 26.30 -6.84 -24.97
C GLY A 52 26.20 -5.73 -23.92
N VAL A 53 25.11 -4.95 -23.91
CA VAL A 53 24.93 -3.88 -22.91
C VAL A 53 24.96 -4.42 -21.48
N PHE A 54 24.39 -5.61 -21.22
CA PHE A 54 24.37 -6.20 -19.88
C PHE A 54 25.78 -6.54 -19.40
N LYS A 55 26.60 -7.15 -20.26
CA LYS A 55 28.01 -7.43 -19.94
C LYS A 55 28.81 -6.16 -19.68
N CYS A 56 28.54 -5.10 -20.45
CA CYS A 56 29.14 -3.79 -20.22
C CYS A 56 28.75 -3.21 -18.85
N MET A 57 27.45 -3.20 -18.52
CA MET A 57 26.96 -2.68 -17.23
C MET A 57 27.49 -3.50 -16.04
N GLU A 58 27.58 -4.81 -16.19
CA GLU A 58 28.16 -5.73 -15.21
C GLU A 58 29.62 -5.37 -14.89
N ASN A 59 30.45 -5.18 -15.91
CA ASN A 59 31.84 -4.75 -15.77
C ASN A 59 31.96 -3.35 -15.15
N LEU A 60 31.10 -2.39 -15.53
CA LEU A 60 31.09 -1.04 -14.94
C LEU A 60 30.76 -1.06 -13.45
N ILE A 61 29.79 -1.87 -13.02
CA ILE A 61 29.47 -2.01 -11.59
C ILE A 61 30.65 -2.63 -10.85
N LYS A 62 31.26 -3.70 -11.38
CA LYS A 62 32.46 -4.33 -10.77
C LYS A 62 33.61 -3.34 -10.64
N LYS A 63 33.91 -2.57 -11.69
CA LYS A 63 34.95 -1.54 -11.66
C LYS A 63 34.65 -0.48 -10.61
N SER A 64 33.39 -0.02 -10.54
CA SER A 64 32.94 0.97 -9.54
C SER A 64 33.17 0.50 -8.10
N ILE A 65 32.96 -0.79 -7.82
CA ILE A 65 33.09 -1.36 -6.47
C ILE A 65 34.55 -1.64 -6.11
N ASN A 66 35.36 -2.07 -7.08
CA ASN A 66 36.71 -2.57 -6.83
C ASN A 66 37.82 -1.52 -7.03
N ASP A 67 37.58 -0.47 -7.84
CA ASP A 67 38.54 0.60 -8.10
C ASP A 67 38.03 1.93 -7.55
N ARG A 68 38.40 2.20 -6.29
CA ARG A 68 38.05 3.43 -5.59
C ARG A 68 38.66 4.66 -6.27
N SER A 69 39.84 4.53 -6.87
CA SER A 69 40.54 5.65 -7.51
C SER A 69 39.80 6.08 -8.78
N TRP A 70 39.36 5.11 -9.58
CA TRP A 70 38.54 5.36 -10.76
C TRP A 70 37.16 5.89 -10.40
N LEU A 71 36.51 5.35 -9.35
CA LEU A 71 35.18 5.79 -8.91
C LEU A 71 35.12 7.28 -8.56
N PHE A 72 36.14 7.81 -7.89
CA PHE A 72 36.21 9.22 -7.48
C PHE A 72 36.87 10.14 -8.52
N ARG A 73 37.24 9.61 -9.69
CA ARG A 73 37.70 10.41 -10.83
C ARG A 73 36.49 10.88 -11.65
N ASN A 74 36.58 12.10 -12.17
CA ASN A 74 35.56 12.72 -13.04
C ASN A 74 34.15 12.64 -12.42
N GLN A 75 33.19 12.09 -13.16
CA GLN A 75 31.82 11.83 -12.71
C GLN A 75 31.54 10.32 -12.62
N ASN A 76 32.56 9.50 -12.36
CA ASN A 76 32.38 8.04 -12.31
C ASN A 76 31.52 7.57 -11.12
N ILE A 77 31.35 8.40 -10.09
CA ILE A 77 30.51 8.12 -8.92
C ILE A 77 29.05 7.79 -9.27
N TYR A 78 28.55 8.26 -10.43
CA TYR A 78 27.20 8.00 -10.91
C TYR A 78 27.05 6.68 -11.69
N MET A 79 28.17 6.08 -12.13
CA MET A 79 28.19 4.89 -12.99
C MET A 79 27.43 3.69 -12.40
N PRO A 80 27.63 3.28 -11.14
CA PRO A 80 26.94 2.10 -10.61
C PRO A 80 25.42 2.31 -10.53
N TYR A 81 24.98 3.54 -10.26
CA TYR A 81 23.56 3.89 -10.30
C TYR A 81 22.97 3.69 -11.70
N TYR A 82 23.58 4.30 -12.72
CA TYR A 82 23.08 4.18 -14.09
C TYR A 82 23.13 2.74 -14.60
N ALA A 83 24.24 2.04 -14.37
CA ALA A 83 24.44 0.67 -14.83
C ALA A 83 23.40 -0.30 -14.25
N ALA A 84 23.18 -0.27 -12.93
CA ALA A 84 22.15 -1.09 -12.29
C ALA A 84 20.73 -0.71 -12.76
N HIS A 85 20.48 0.58 -12.96
CA HIS A 85 19.21 1.07 -13.48
C HIS A 85 18.96 0.59 -14.92
N ILE A 86 19.95 0.62 -15.80
CA ILE A 86 19.87 0.12 -17.18
C ILE A 86 19.48 -1.35 -17.18
N ILE A 87 20.20 -2.19 -16.40
CA ILE A 87 19.90 -3.63 -16.28
C ILE A 87 18.44 -3.82 -15.89
N GLY A 88 18.00 -3.21 -14.79
CA GLY A 88 16.62 -3.33 -14.33
C GLY A 88 15.58 -2.75 -15.29
N SER A 89 15.94 -1.90 -16.25
CA SER A 89 14.96 -1.28 -17.15
C SER A 89 14.69 -2.14 -18.37
N TYR A 90 15.74 -2.71 -18.98
CA TYR A 90 15.56 -3.68 -20.05
C TYR A 90 14.91 -4.98 -19.54
N THR A 91 15.23 -5.43 -18.33
CA THR A 91 14.70 -6.71 -17.83
C THR A 91 13.29 -6.63 -17.25
N MET A 92 12.62 -5.46 -17.26
CA MET A 92 11.36 -5.29 -16.51
C MET A 92 10.15 -5.98 -17.13
N ASN A 93 10.08 -6.04 -18.46
CA ASN A 93 8.91 -6.54 -19.21
C ASN A 93 9.26 -7.62 -20.24
N ASN A 94 10.52 -8.00 -20.37
CA ASN A 94 10.99 -8.94 -21.38
C ASN A 94 11.84 -10.05 -20.75
N VAL A 95 11.30 -11.28 -20.76
CA VAL A 95 11.96 -12.45 -20.20
C VAL A 95 13.25 -12.82 -20.94
N GLU A 96 13.31 -12.61 -22.26
CA GLU A 96 14.51 -12.95 -23.04
C GLU A 96 15.67 -12.00 -22.72
N PHE A 97 15.37 -10.71 -22.45
CA PHE A 97 16.36 -9.77 -21.92
C PHE A 97 16.81 -10.12 -20.51
N ALA A 98 15.91 -10.65 -19.68
CA ALA A 98 16.27 -11.13 -18.35
C ALA A 98 17.21 -12.34 -18.41
N ILE A 99 16.99 -13.27 -19.35
CA ILE A 99 17.88 -14.42 -19.60
C ILE A 99 19.27 -13.93 -20.01
N GLU A 100 19.35 -13.08 -21.03
CA GLU A 100 20.62 -12.51 -21.49
C GLU A 100 21.37 -11.78 -20.37
N ALA A 101 20.65 -11.06 -19.50
CA ALA A 101 21.23 -10.36 -18.36
C ALA A 101 21.82 -11.33 -17.33
N VAL A 102 21.11 -12.41 -16.94
CA VAL A 102 21.65 -13.38 -15.98
C VAL A 102 22.83 -14.16 -16.56
N GLU A 103 22.79 -14.50 -17.84
CA GLU A 103 23.90 -15.16 -18.56
C GLU A 103 25.13 -14.25 -18.67
N SER A 104 24.93 -12.93 -18.78
CA SER A 104 25.99 -11.93 -18.72
C SER A 104 26.65 -11.79 -17.34
N GLY A 105 26.10 -12.42 -16.29
CA GLY A 105 26.67 -12.44 -14.94
C GLY A 105 26.34 -11.21 -14.09
N VAL A 106 25.22 -10.54 -14.32
CA VAL A 106 24.86 -9.28 -13.62
C VAL A 106 24.54 -9.47 -12.13
N ILE A 107 24.15 -10.68 -11.69
CA ILE A 107 23.62 -10.91 -10.33
C ILE A 107 24.67 -10.62 -9.23
N PRO A 108 25.89 -11.19 -9.24
CA PRO A 108 26.88 -10.91 -8.18
C PRO A 108 27.19 -9.42 -7.97
N PRO A 109 27.48 -8.59 -9.00
CA PRO A 109 27.69 -7.16 -8.78
C PRO A 109 26.45 -6.41 -8.31
N LEU A 110 25.24 -6.79 -8.74
CA LEU A 110 24.01 -6.23 -8.18
C LEU A 110 23.84 -6.57 -6.70
N LEU A 111 24.22 -7.78 -6.30
CA LEU A 111 24.20 -8.22 -4.90
C LEU A 111 25.19 -7.44 -4.04
N GLU A 112 26.39 -7.10 -4.55
CA GLU A 112 27.33 -6.21 -3.86
C GLU A 112 26.75 -4.81 -3.63
N LEU A 113 26.02 -4.25 -4.61
CA LEU A 113 25.31 -2.99 -4.41
C LEU A 113 24.22 -3.14 -3.35
N LEU A 114 23.44 -4.24 -3.36
CA LEU A 114 22.42 -4.54 -2.36
C LEU A 114 23.00 -4.65 -0.94
N ARG A 115 24.19 -5.26 -0.78
CA ARG A 115 24.96 -5.33 0.48
C ARG A 115 25.34 -3.95 1.04
N GLY A 116 25.18 -2.88 0.25
CA GLY A 116 25.50 -1.53 0.69
C GLY A 116 26.97 -1.17 0.50
N LYS A 117 27.68 -1.78 -0.48
CA LYS A 117 29.04 -1.36 -0.86
C LYS A 117 29.12 0.11 -1.31
N MET A 118 27.99 0.67 -1.75
CA MET A 118 27.83 2.06 -2.13
C MET A 118 26.87 2.76 -1.15
N SER A 119 25.77 3.33 -1.63
CA SER A 119 24.76 4.01 -0.80
C SER A 119 23.36 3.44 -1.01
N TRP A 120 22.40 3.97 -0.25
CA TRP A 120 20.98 3.65 -0.39
C TRP A 120 20.43 3.96 -1.81
N VAL A 121 21.08 4.87 -2.55
CA VAL A 121 20.72 5.20 -3.94
C VAL A 121 20.99 4.01 -4.86
N GLU A 122 22.16 3.39 -4.76
CA GLU A 122 22.54 2.20 -5.53
C GLU A 122 21.78 0.97 -5.06
N GLN A 123 21.57 0.81 -3.74
CA GLN A 123 20.73 -0.26 -3.21
C GLN A 123 19.33 -0.25 -3.82
N ARG A 124 18.72 0.93 -4.03
CA ARG A 124 17.39 1.06 -4.64
C ARG A 124 17.34 0.48 -6.05
N VAL A 125 18.30 0.82 -6.90
CA VAL A 125 18.31 0.35 -8.30
C VAL A 125 18.75 -1.11 -8.39
N ALA A 126 19.63 -1.55 -7.49
CA ALA A 126 20.06 -2.94 -7.40
C ALA A 126 18.91 -3.88 -7.01
N VAL A 127 18.16 -3.55 -5.94
CA VAL A 127 17.02 -4.37 -5.52
C VAL A 127 15.90 -4.39 -6.58
N ARG A 128 15.69 -3.28 -7.29
CA ARG A 128 14.75 -3.24 -8.43
C ARG A 128 15.18 -4.20 -9.55
N ALA A 129 16.45 -4.16 -9.96
CA ALA A 129 16.97 -5.03 -11.01
C ALA A 129 16.87 -6.51 -10.60
N LEU A 130 17.28 -6.85 -9.37
CA LEU A 130 17.15 -8.21 -8.83
C LEU A 130 15.68 -8.65 -8.74
N GLY A 131 14.76 -7.76 -8.37
CA GLY A 131 13.32 -8.00 -8.37
C GLY A 131 12.79 -8.44 -9.74
N HIS A 132 13.14 -7.71 -10.80
CA HIS A 132 12.75 -8.08 -12.16
C HIS A 132 13.34 -9.42 -12.59
N LEU A 133 14.63 -9.66 -12.32
CA LEU A 133 15.26 -10.94 -12.62
C LEU A 133 14.62 -12.11 -11.83
N ALA A 134 14.17 -11.90 -10.60
CA ALA A 134 13.49 -12.92 -9.79
C ALA A 134 12.01 -13.13 -10.17
N SER A 135 11.43 -12.21 -10.95
CA SER A 135 10.01 -12.22 -11.27
C SER A 135 9.64 -13.31 -12.28
N TYR A 136 10.52 -13.64 -13.23
CA TYR A 136 10.29 -14.67 -14.24
C TYR A 136 10.70 -16.06 -13.73
N GLU A 137 9.95 -17.09 -14.13
CA GLU A 137 10.29 -18.48 -13.83
C GLU A 137 11.65 -18.89 -14.40
N LYS A 138 11.95 -18.53 -15.66
CA LYS A 138 13.19 -18.91 -16.37
C LYS A 138 14.46 -18.37 -15.71
N THR A 139 14.39 -17.20 -15.06
CA THR A 139 15.56 -16.53 -14.47
C THR A 139 15.61 -16.60 -12.94
N PHE A 140 14.53 -17.05 -12.29
CA PHE A 140 14.44 -17.11 -10.84
C PHE A 140 15.54 -17.97 -10.21
N GLU A 141 15.82 -19.15 -10.77
CA GLU A 141 16.81 -20.06 -10.19
C GLU A 141 18.21 -19.46 -10.13
N PHE A 142 18.58 -18.55 -11.05
CA PHE A 142 19.85 -17.83 -10.99
C PHE A 142 19.94 -16.88 -9.79
N VAL A 143 18.82 -16.22 -9.44
CA VAL A 143 18.75 -15.37 -8.23
C VAL A 143 18.67 -16.24 -6.98
N ALA A 144 17.98 -17.37 -7.05
CA ALA A 144 17.77 -18.29 -5.94
C ALA A 144 19.06 -19.01 -5.50
N ILE A 145 20.13 -19.03 -6.32
CA ILE A 145 21.48 -19.42 -5.88
C ILE A 145 21.91 -18.63 -4.63
N TYR A 146 21.48 -17.38 -4.51
CA TYR A 146 21.79 -16.47 -3.40
C TYR A 146 20.59 -16.29 -2.44
N GLU A 147 19.64 -17.23 -2.42
CA GLU A 147 18.33 -17.10 -1.75
C GLU A 147 18.41 -16.56 -0.32
N GLU A 148 19.13 -17.26 0.56
CA GLU A 148 19.15 -16.90 1.99
C GLU A 148 19.69 -15.49 2.22
N GLU A 149 20.73 -15.13 1.47
CA GLU A 149 21.35 -13.81 1.56
C GLU A 149 20.45 -12.71 0.99
N VAL A 150 19.91 -12.92 -0.22
CA VAL A 150 19.03 -11.96 -0.89
C VAL A 150 17.79 -11.68 -0.04
N VAL A 151 17.18 -12.71 0.54
CA VAL A 151 16.01 -12.59 1.40
C VAL A 151 16.36 -11.80 2.68
N LYS A 152 17.45 -12.14 3.37
CA LYS A 152 17.87 -11.44 4.58
C LYS A 152 18.20 -9.97 4.33
N LEU A 153 18.95 -9.67 3.27
CA LEU A 153 19.27 -8.29 2.88
C LEU A 153 18.00 -7.50 2.54
N SER A 154 17.08 -8.09 1.78
CA SER A 154 15.83 -7.44 1.39
C SER A 154 14.92 -7.16 2.59
N MET A 155 14.79 -8.11 3.53
CA MET A 155 14.04 -7.92 4.78
C MET A 155 14.64 -6.80 5.64
N ASN A 156 15.97 -6.81 5.81
CA ASN A 156 16.66 -5.80 6.59
C ASN A 156 16.49 -4.41 5.97
N LEU A 157 16.66 -4.31 4.66
CA LEU A 157 16.55 -3.05 3.94
C LEU A 157 15.11 -2.53 3.90
N ALA A 158 14.11 -3.39 3.71
CA ALA A 158 12.69 -3.01 3.80
C ALA A 158 12.35 -2.39 5.17
N SER A 159 12.94 -2.93 6.24
CA SER A 159 12.67 -2.51 7.62
C SER A 159 13.46 -1.26 8.04
N THR A 160 14.60 -0.98 7.38
CA THR A 160 15.53 0.07 7.83
C THR A 160 15.71 1.23 6.85
N CYS A 161 15.30 1.10 5.59
CA CYS A 161 15.60 2.09 4.54
C CYS A 161 15.12 3.51 4.88
N LEU A 162 13.92 3.66 5.45
CA LEU A 162 13.40 4.98 5.85
C LEU A 162 14.31 5.67 6.88
N ARG A 163 14.82 4.91 7.85
CA ARG A 163 15.78 5.41 8.84
C ARG A 163 17.11 5.76 8.18
N ILE A 164 17.60 4.92 7.28
CA ILE A 164 18.87 5.13 6.57
C ILE A 164 18.79 6.42 5.75
N VAL A 165 17.78 6.58 4.89
CA VAL A 165 17.62 7.77 4.05
C VAL A 165 17.43 9.02 4.88
N TYR A 166 16.67 8.95 5.99
CA TYR A 166 16.55 10.08 6.89
C TYR A 166 17.89 10.47 7.50
N THR A 167 18.60 9.52 8.09
CA THR A 167 19.84 9.80 8.81
C THR A 167 20.95 10.29 7.87
N MET A 168 21.06 9.71 6.68
CA MET A 168 22.12 10.01 5.73
C MET A 168 21.84 11.23 4.85
N PHE A 169 20.57 11.64 4.70
CA PHE A 169 20.21 12.70 3.75
C PHE A 169 19.18 13.69 4.32
N VAL A 170 17.93 13.27 4.55
CA VAL A 170 16.83 14.21 4.86
C VAL A 170 17.02 14.94 6.20
N GLY A 171 17.53 14.24 7.22
CA GLY A 171 17.83 14.77 8.55
C GLY A 171 19.13 15.57 8.62
N VAL A 172 19.94 15.60 7.56
CA VAL A 172 21.18 16.39 7.50
C VAL A 172 20.82 17.85 7.23
N LYS A 173 20.89 18.69 8.27
CA LYS A 173 20.51 20.12 8.22
C LYS A 173 21.48 20.97 7.39
N ASP A 174 22.77 20.68 7.46
CA ASP A 174 23.79 21.35 6.66
C ASP A 174 23.83 20.72 5.28
N THR A 175 23.26 21.40 4.28
CA THR A 175 23.19 20.91 2.91
C THR A 175 24.56 20.68 2.29
N ASN A 176 25.61 21.35 2.77
CA ASN A 176 26.98 21.13 2.29
C ASN A 176 27.55 19.78 2.74
N LYS A 177 26.96 19.14 3.75
CA LYS A 177 27.33 17.79 4.22
C LYS A 177 26.58 16.69 3.47
N ARG A 178 25.58 17.03 2.65
CA ARG A 178 24.93 16.05 1.78
C ARG A 178 25.88 15.68 0.64
N LEU A 179 25.89 14.41 0.28
CA LEU A 179 26.66 13.96 -0.87
C LEU A 179 26.10 14.60 -2.13
N LYS A 180 26.90 15.44 -2.80
CA LYS A 180 26.46 16.23 -3.96
C LYS A 180 25.82 15.36 -5.06
N TYR A 181 26.38 14.19 -5.32
CA TYR A 181 25.84 13.28 -6.34
C TYR A 181 24.46 12.72 -5.99
N HIS A 182 24.10 12.62 -4.69
CA HIS A 182 22.73 12.28 -4.28
C HIS A 182 21.77 13.41 -4.63
N SER A 183 22.11 14.64 -4.29
CA SER A 183 21.33 15.83 -4.65
C SER A 183 21.16 15.95 -6.16
N ASP A 184 22.23 15.77 -6.93
CA ASP A 184 22.23 15.83 -8.38
C ASP A 184 21.33 14.74 -8.99
N LEU A 185 21.37 13.50 -8.47
CA LEU A 185 20.48 12.42 -8.95
C LEU A 185 19.00 12.64 -8.60
N LEU A 186 18.72 13.18 -7.40
CA LEU A 186 17.36 13.40 -6.90
C LEU A 186 16.65 14.55 -7.60
N ALA A 187 17.37 15.66 -7.77
CA ALA A 187 16.80 16.94 -8.16
C ALA A 187 17.30 17.44 -9.52
N ARG A 188 18.31 16.78 -10.13
CA ARG A 188 19.00 17.22 -11.35
C ARG A 188 19.47 18.68 -11.28
N GLY A 189 19.85 19.13 -10.08
CA GLY A 189 20.28 20.52 -9.82
C GLY A 189 19.15 21.57 -9.83
N VAL A 190 17.88 21.18 -9.87
CA VAL A 190 16.72 22.09 -9.91
C VAL A 190 15.96 22.04 -8.57
N GLY A 191 15.14 23.03 -8.23
CA GLY A 191 14.06 22.89 -7.22
C GLY A 191 14.43 22.92 -5.72
N GLY A 192 15.70 23.09 -5.37
CA GLY A 192 16.14 23.38 -4.00
C GLY A 192 15.85 22.27 -2.96
N LEU A 193 16.05 22.61 -1.68
CA LEU A 193 16.00 21.68 -0.54
C LEU A 193 14.67 20.91 -0.43
N ASP A 194 13.55 21.59 -0.68
CA ASP A 194 12.22 20.97 -0.58
C ASP A 194 11.98 19.93 -1.68
N MET A 195 12.52 20.15 -2.88
CA MET A 195 12.41 19.14 -3.94
C MET A 195 13.31 17.94 -3.65
N GLU A 196 14.54 18.17 -3.17
CA GLU A 196 15.44 17.10 -2.77
C GLU A 196 14.81 16.21 -1.68
N ASN A 197 14.28 16.82 -0.61
CA ASN A 197 13.68 16.08 0.50
C ASN A 197 12.46 15.26 0.05
N ARG A 198 11.60 15.84 -0.80
CA ARG A 198 10.45 15.12 -1.37
C ARG A 198 10.87 13.95 -2.26
N LYS A 199 11.89 14.16 -3.10
CA LYS A 199 12.43 13.08 -3.96
C LYS A 199 13.12 11.99 -3.14
N ALA A 200 13.79 12.35 -2.05
CA ALA A 200 14.38 11.38 -1.13
C ALA A 200 13.31 10.53 -0.43
N GLU A 201 12.18 11.14 -0.02
CA GLU A 201 11.03 10.41 0.52
C GLU A 201 10.42 9.43 -0.51
N GLU A 202 10.24 9.90 -1.75
CA GLU A 202 9.77 9.07 -2.86
C GLU A 202 10.70 7.88 -3.10
N TRP A 203 12.01 8.12 -3.19
CA TRP A 203 13.00 7.08 -3.44
C TRP A 203 13.14 6.10 -2.26
N ALA A 204 12.98 6.57 -1.02
CA ALA A 204 12.94 5.69 0.14
C ALA A 204 11.68 4.79 0.12
N SER A 205 10.54 5.31 -0.34
CA SER A 205 9.32 4.51 -0.60
C SER A 205 9.54 3.45 -1.65
N GLN A 206 10.08 3.84 -2.79
CA GLN A 206 10.41 2.91 -3.86
C GLN A 206 11.37 1.83 -3.38
N LEU A 207 12.42 2.20 -2.64
CA LEU A 207 13.37 1.24 -2.08
C LEU A 207 12.68 0.21 -1.18
N GLN A 208 11.84 0.64 -0.25
CA GLN A 208 11.05 -0.29 0.59
C GLN A 208 10.16 -1.21 -0.25
N CYS A 209 9.43 -0.66 -1.21
CA CYS A 209 8.52 -1.42 -2.06
C CYS A 209 9.24 -2.42 -2.97
N TRP A 210 10.41 -2.07 -3.51
CA TRP A 210 11.20 -3.01 -4.32
C TRP A 210 11.80 -4.14 -3.48
N CYS A 211 12.18 -3.88 -2.22
CA CYS A 211 12.56 -4.95 -1.29
C CYS A 211 11.38 -5.91 -1.06
N ILE A 212 10.18 -5.37 -0.81
CA ILE A 212 8.97 -6.19 -0.62
C ILE A 212 8.64 -6.95 -1.92
N HIS A 213 8.79 -6.34 -3.09
CA HIS A 213 8.57 -6.99 -4.37
C HIS A 213 9.52 -8.19 -4.58
N LEU A 214 10.81 -8.03 -4.28
CA LEU A 214 11.76 -9.14 -4.36
C LEU A 214 11.37 -10.27 -3.40
N LEU A 215 10.98 -9.94 -2.16
CA LEU A 215 10.47 -10.94 -1.21
C LEU A 215 9.19 -11.63 -1.70
N ASN A 216 8.29 -10.91 -2.37
CA ASN A 216 7.12 -11.49 -3.01
C ASN A 216 7.51 -12.55 -4.05
N CYS A 217 8.55 -12.30 -4.86
CA CYS A 217 9.01 -13.26 -5.88
C CYS A 217 9.45 -14.61 -5.28
N PHE A 218 10.01 -14.60 -4.07
CA PHE A 218 10.35 -15.82 -3.31
C PHE A 218 9.12 -16.44 -2.65
N ALA A 219 8.29 -15.63 -1.99
CA ALA A 219 7.11 -16.10 -1.27
C ALA A 219 6.07 -16.75 -2.20
N THR A 220 5.85 -16.22 -3.42
CA THR A 220 4.93 -16.83 -4.41
C THR A 220 5.42 -18.19 -4.90
N LYS A 221 6.71 -18.45 -4.82
CA LYS A 221 7.34 -19.74 -5.15
C LYS A 221 7.54 -20.64 -3.93
N GLU A 222 6.94 -20.26 -2.79
CA GLU A 222 7.05 -20.96 -1.50
C GLU A 222 8.49 -21.13 -0.98
N ARG A 223 9.39 -20.20 -1.37
CA ARG A 223 10.80 -20.18 -0.98
C ARG A 223 11.01 -19.29 0.26
N SER A 224 11.97 -19.67 1.12
CA SER A 224 12.36 -18.95 2.36
C SER A 224 11.20 -18.54 3.28
N LEU A 225 10.09 -19.28 3.30
CA LEU A 225 8.93 -18.93 4.12
C LEU A 225 9.24 -18.95 5.62
N ASP A 226 10.15 -19.82 6.07
CA ASP A 226 10.64 -19.90 7.45
C ASP A 226 11.37 -18.62 7.90
N ILE A 227 12.04 -17.94 6.96
CA ILE A 227 12.73 -16.66 7.21
C ILE A 227 11.73 -15.49 7.11
N ILE A 228 10.96 -15.42 6.02
CA ILE A 228 10.03 -14.32 5.76
C ILE A 228 8.92 -14.27 6.81
N CYS A 229 8.47 -15.42 7.31
CA CYS A 229 7.38 -15.49 8.30
C CYS A 229 7.86 -15.26 9.75
N LYS A 230 9.09 -14.79 9.99
CA LYS A 230 9.54 -14.46 11.35
C LYS A 230 8.68 -13.35 11.96
N GLN A 231 8.33 -13.51 13.23
CA GLN A 231 7.38 -12.65 13.94
C GLN A 231 7.80 -11.16 13.97
N GLU A 232 9.10 -10.88 14.12
CA GLU A 232 9.63 -9.51 14.09
C GLU A 232 9.36 -8.84 12.74
N PHE A 233 9.71 -9.52 11.64
CA PHE A 233 9.50 -8.97 10.31
C PHE A 233 8.01 -8.84 9.95
N LEU A 234 7.15 -9.78 10.37
CA LEU A 234 5.71 -9.67 10.13
C LEU A 234 5.10 -8.43 10.81
N LYS A 235 5.60 -8.04 11.99
CA LYS A 235 5.19 -6.80 12.67
C LYS A 235 5.64 -5.57 11.90
N ASP A 236 6.89 -5.52 11.46
CA ASP A 236 7.38 -4.42 10.62
C ASP A 236 6.55 -4.34 9.32
N LEU A 237 6.34 -5.48 8.68
CA LEU A 237 5.65 -5.61 7.40
C LEU A 237 4.21 -5.06 7.44
N CYS A 238 3.46 -5.32 8.52
CA CYS A 238 2.09 -4.80 8.61
C CYS A 238 2.02 -3.27 8.75
N GLU A 239 3.11 -2.63 9.19
CA GLU A 239 3.25 -1.17 9.28
C GLU A 239 3.83 -0.54 8.00
N MET A 240 4.41 -1.34 7.10
CA MET A 240 4.97 -0.87 5.82
C MET A 240 3.87 -0.42 4.87
N TRP A 241 3.51 0.87 4.97
CA TRP A 241 2.58 1.55 4.08
C TRP A 241 3.34 2.33 3.00
N GLY A 242 2.92 2.18 1.73
CA GLY A 242 3.50 2.90 0.58
C GLY A 242 3.36 4.44 0.64
N GLY A 243 2.59 4.95 1.61
CA GLY A 243 2.29 6.37 1.75
C GLY A 243 1.38 6.88 0.64
N LEU A 244 1.24 8.21 0.55
CA LEU A 244 0.53 8.86 -0.56
C LEU A 244 1.36 8.92 -1.85
N VAL A 245 2.69 8.83 -1.71
CA VAL A 245 3.64 8.99 -2.81
C VAL A 245 3.69 7.74 -3.70
N ASN A 246 3.54 6.54 -3.14
CA ASN A 246 3.60 5.27 -3.87
C ASN A 246 2.26 4.49 -3.78
N HIS A 247 1.20 5.13 -4.27
CA HIS A 247 -0.18 4.63 -4.17
C HIS A 247 -0.47 3.36 -5.01
N SER A 248 0.38 2.99 -5.96
CA SER A 248 0.23 1.80 -6.79
C SER A 248 0.73 0.51 -6.12
N SER A 249 1.58 0.63 -5.08
CA SER A 249 2.13 -0.52 -4.38
C SER A 249 1.23 -0.92 -3.20
N PRO A 250 0.81 -2.20 -3.10
CA PRO A 250 0.16 -2.72 -1.91
C PRO A 250 1.11 -2.84 -0.71
N ALA A 251 2.40 -2.48 -0.89
CA ALA A 251 3.43 -2.47 0.13
C ALA A 251 3.38 -3.75 0.99
N GLY A 252 3.43 -3.63 2.31
CA GLY A 252 3.51 -4.79 3.19
C GLY A 252 2.29 -5.70 3.19
N VAL A 253 1.07 -5.15 3.03
CA VAL A 253 -0.14 -5.99 2.97
C VAL A 253 -0.15 -6.89 1.73
N GLY A 254 0.47 -6.46 0.63
CA GLY A 254 0.63 -7.30 -0.56
C GLY A 254 1.38 -8.60 -0.25
N LEU A 255 2.50 -8.50 0.48
CA LEU A 255 3.27 -9.68 0.91
C LEU A 255 2.51 -10.51 1.95
N ILE A 256 1.87 -9.88 2.94
CA ILE A 256 1.04 -10.59 3.92
C ILE A 256 -0.05 -11.42 3.23
N ARG A 257 -0.67 -10.87 2.19
CA ARG A 257 -1.68 -11.57 1.39
C ARG A 257 -1.09 -12.78 0.66
N ILE A 258 0.09 -12.64 0.07
CA ILE A 258 0.79 -13.77 -0.58
C ILE A 258 1.08 -14.87 0.44
N LEU A 259 1.60 -14.51 1.62
CA LEU A 259 1.90 -15.46 2.69
C LEU A 259 0.63 -16.21 3.16
N CYS A 260 -0.54 -15.55 3.18
CA CYS A 260 -1.81 -16.19 3.53
C CYS A 260 -2.23 -17.33 2.58
N TYR A 261 -1.68 -17.43 1.36
CA TYR A 261 -1.96 -18.57 0.48
C TYR A 261 -1.27 -19.86 0.95
N THR A 262 -0.20 -19.74 1.73
CA THR A 262 0.55 -20.89 2.25
C THR A 262 0.11 -21.27 3.67
N ARG A 263 0.21 -22.55 4.05
CA ARG A 263 -0.11 -23.00 5.41
C ARG A 263 0.87 -22.40 6.44
N VAL A 264 2.16 -22.35 6.10
CA VAL A 264 3.22 -21.79 6.97
C VAL A 264 2.95 -20.31 7.25
N GLY A 265 2.64 -19.53 6.22
CA GLY A 265 2.34 -18.11 6.36
C GLY A 265 1.08 -17.86 7.20
N ARG A 266 -0.02 -18.59 6.95
CA ARG A 266 -1.24 -18.46 7.77
C ARG A 266 -0.98 -18.76 9.24
N LYS A 267 -0.29 -19.87 9.53
CA LYS A 267 0.06 -20.23 10.91
C LYS A 267 0.87 -19.12 11.57
N SER A 268 1.92 -18.61 10.92
CA SER A 268 2.75 -17.57 11.50
C SER A 268 2.01 -16.24 11.71
N ILE A 269 1.23 -15.80 10.72
CA ILE A 269 0.43 -14.57 10.82
C ILE A 269 -0.59 -14.68 11.97
N ALA A 270 -1.22 -15.85 12.14
CA ALA A 270 -2.21 -16.08 13.19
C ALA A 270 -1.65 -16.06 14.62
N GLU A 271 -0.34 -16.19 14.80
CA GLU A 271 0.31 -16.04 16.10
C GLU A 271 0.53 -14.57 16.50
N SER A 272 0.47 -13.63 15.54
CA SER A 272 0.71 -12.21 15.81
C SER A 272 -0.59 -11.43 15.93
N ARG A 273 -1.03 -11.17 17.18
CA ARG A 273 -2.19 -10.31 17.45
C ARG A 273 -2.08 -8.93 16.80
N HIS A 274 -0.89 -8.31 16.83
CA HIS A 274 -0.63 -7.02 16.21
C HIS A 274 -0.92 -7.02 14.70
N VAL A 275 -0.50 -8.06 14.00
CA VAL A 275 -0.72 -8.18 12.55
C VAL A 275 -2.21 -8.37 12.26
N ILE A 276 -2.90 -9.20 13.04
CA ILE A 276 -4.34 -9.43 12.89
C ILE A 276 -5.12 -8.13 13.13
N GLU A 277 -4.80 -7.38 14.18
CA GLU A 277 -5.44 -6.08 14.48
C GLU A 277 -5.20 -5.06 13.35
N ASN A 278 -4.00 -5.03 12.76
CA ASN A 278 -3.71 -4.20 11.59
C ASN A 278 -4.54 -4.60 10.36
N LEU A 279 -4.70 -5.90 10.09
CA LEU A 279 -5.57 -6.40 9.01
C LEU A 279 -7.05 -6.05 9.26
N CYS A 280 -7.49 -6.15 10.51
CA CYS A 280 -8.82 -5.74 10.95
C CYS A 280 -9.06 -4.23 10.74
N ASN A 281 -8.10 -3.39 11.10
CA ASN A 281 -8.17 -1.94 10.84
C ASN A 281 -8.20 -1.64 9.34
N LEU A 282 -7.34 -2.28 8.55
CA LEU A 282 -7.32 -2.13 7.10
C LEU A 282 -8.64 -2.54 6.45
N SER A 283 -9.30 -3.60 6.96
CA SER A 283 -10.60 -4.07 6.45
C SER A 283 -11.72 -3.03 6.56
N ARG A 284 -11.60 -2.07 7.48
CA ARG A 284 -12.53 -0.94 7.68
C ARG A 284 -12.00 0.38 7.10
N SER A 285 -10.82 0.40 6.50
CA SER A 285 -10.22 1.61 5.93
C SER A 285 -10.86 1.99 4.58
N SER A 286 -10.77 3.26 4.20
CA SER A 286 -11.08 3.73 2.83
C SER A 286 -9.88 3.63 1.87
N ASP A 287 -8.85 2.87 2.24
CA ASP A 287 -7.70 2.58 1.39
C ASP A 287 -8.13 1.71 0.19
N ASP A 288 -7.46 1.88 -0.95
CA ASP A 288 -7.66 1.04 -2.13
C ASP A 288 -7.32 -0.45 -1.81
N TRP A 289 -6.55 -0.68 -0.74
CA TRP A 289 -6.19 -2.01 -0.22
C TRP A 289 -7.17 -2.61 0.79
N GLN A 290 -8.33 -1.99 1.05
CA GLN A 290 -9.35 -2.52 1.96
C GLN A 290 -9.69 -3.99 1.68
N TYR A 291 -9.85 -4.34 0.39
CA TYR A 291 -10.18 -5.71 -0.02
C TYR A 291 -9.08 -6.70 0.33
N MET A 292 -7.80 -6.31 0.34
CA MET A 292 -6.70 -7.18 0.70
C MET A 292 -6.75 -7.53 2.20
N GLY A 293 -7.08 -6.56 3.05
CA GLY A 293 -7.32 -6.80 4.47
C GLY A 293 -8.45 -7.81 4.71
N ILE A 294 -9.58 -7.63 4.01
CA ILE A 294 -10.70 -8.58 4.04
C ILE A 294 -10.25 -9.97 3.54
N ASP A 295 -9.57 -10.04 2.40
CA ASP A 295 -9.12 -11.31 1.79
C ASP A 295 -8.18 -12.09 2.72
N CYS A 296 -7.21 -11.42 3.36
CA CYS A 296 -6.32 -12.03 4.34
C CYS A 296 -7.10 -12.62 5.52
N LEU A 297 -8.01 -11.85 6.13
CA LEU A 297 -8.82 -12.33 7.24
C LEU A 297 -9.70 -13.51 6.85
N LEU A 298 -10.25 -13.52 5.64
CA LEU A 298 -11.05 -14.64 5.13
C LEU A 298 -10.20 -15.89 4.87
N LEU A 299 -8.97 -15.75 4.34
CA LEU A 299 -8.05 -16.88 4.15
C LEU A 299 -7.68 -17.51 5.50
N LEU A 300 -7.41 -16.69 6.51
CA LEU A 300 -7.12 -17.15 7.86
C LEU A 300 -8.35 -17.83 8.50
N LEU A 301 -9.54 -17.21 8.45
CA LEU A 301 -10.77 -17.78 9.01
C LEU A 301 -11.22 -19.08 8.35
N LYS A 302 -10.88 -19.29 7.07
CA LYS A 302 -11.18 -20.55 6.35
C LYS A 302 -10.25 -21.68 6.74
N ASP A 303 -9.06 -21.39 7.27
CA ASP A 303 -8.11 -22.40 7.72
C ASP A 303 -8.50 -22.93 9.12
N PRO A 304 -8.84 -24.22 9.28
CA PRO A 304 -9.22 -24.80 10.57
C PRO A 304 -8.18 -24.60 11.69
N GLU A 305 -6.89 -24.52 11.35
CA GLU A 305 -5.80 -24.38 12.34
C GLU A 305 -5.76 -22.98 12.96
N THR A 306 -6.13 -21.96 12.18
CA THR A 306 -6.03 -20.55 12.61
C THR A 306 -7.39 -19.96 12.97
N ARG A 307 -8.47 -20.48 12.40
CA ARG A 307 -9.85 -19.97 12.50
C ARG A 307 -10.26 -19.49 13.89
N TYR A 308 -10.09 -20.33 14.92
CA TYR A 308 -10.58 -19.99 16.26
C TYR A 308 -9.76 -18.90 16.96
N LYS A 309 -8.48 -18.71 16.60
CA LYS A 309 -7.71 -17.55 17.08
C LYS A 309 -8.19 -16.27 16.41
N ILE A 310 -8.44 -16.36 15.10
CA ILE A 310 -8.77 -15.21 14.26
C ILE A 310 -10.20 -14.74 14.52
N ILE A 311 -11.16 -15.66 14.69
CA ILE A 311 -12.57 -15.33 14.94
C ILE A 311 -12.74 -14.53 16.23
N GLU A 312 -11.91 -14.80 17.24
CA GLU A 312 -11.95 -14.09 18.53
C GLU A 312 -11.54 -12.61 18.40
N ILE A 313 -10.78 -12.25 17.36
CA ILE A 313 -10.29 -10.88 17.13
C ILE A 313 -11.10 -10.19 16.03
N ALA A 314 -11.33 -10.88 14.92
CA ALA A 314 -11.83 -10.27 13.69
C ALA A 314 -13.36 -10.14 13.62
N THR A 315 -14.12 -10.84 14.47
CA THR A 315 -15.59 -10.90 14.35
C THR A 315 -16.24 -9.53 14.45
N SER A 316 -15.86 -8.70 15.42
CA SER A 316 -16.45 -7.36 15.59
C SER A 316 -16.21 -6.45 14.38
N TYR A 317 -15.03 -6.53 13.78
CA TYR A 317 -14.64 -5.76 12.59
C TYR A 317 -15.37 -6.23 11.34
N LEU A 318 -15.43 -7.55 11.13
CA LEU A 318 -16.07 -8.14 9.95
C LEU A 318 -17.60 -8.02 10.01
N ASN A 319 -18.19 -7.97 11.21
CA ASN A 319 -19.62 -7.71 11.40
C ASN A 319 -20.06 -6.40 10.73
N ASP A 320 -19.22 -5.36 10.78
CA ASP A 320 -19.51 -4.06 10.16
C ASP A 320 -19.54 -4.12 8.62
N LEU A 321 -18.98 -5.19 8.03
CA LEU A 321 -18.77 -5.37 6.59
C LEU A 321 -19.72 -6.38 5.94
N ILE A 322 -20.61 -7.05 6.69
CA ILE A 322 -21.49 -8.12 6.17
C ILE A 322 -22.52 -7.66 5.12
N GLU A 323 -22.69 -6.36 4.98
CA GLU A 323 -23.59 -5.73 4.00
C GLU A 323 -22.85 -5.07 2.83
N LEU A 324 -21.51 -5.19 2.81
CA LEU A 324 -20.68 -4.69 1.72
C LEU A 324 -20.94 -5.48 0.44
N ARG A 325 -21.43 -4.80 -0.60
CA ARG A 325 -21.83 -5.45 -1.87
C ARG A 325 -20.66 -5.62 -2.84
N THR A 326 -19.93 -4.54 -3.09
CA THR A 326 -18.85 -4.49 -4.08
C THR A 326 -17.64 -3.75 -3.51
N LEU A 327 -16.44 -4.04 -4.03
CA LEU A 327 -15.23 -3.21 -3.91
C LEU A 327 -14.47 -3.32 -5.23
N GLY A 328 -14.44 -2.24 -6.01
CA GLY A 328 -13.89 -2.27 -7.37
C GLY A 328 -14.64 -3.28 -8.25
N ILE A 329 -13.89 -4.20 -8.88
CA ILE A 329 -14.44 -5.25 -9.76
C ILE A 329 -14.99 -6.44 -8.95
N ARG A 330 -14.58 -6.57 -7.68
CA ARG A 330 -14.95 -7.71 -6.82
C ARG A 330 -16.32 -7.49 -6.17
N SER A 331 -17.16 -8.52 -6.18
CA SER A 331 -18.52 -8.50 -5.62
C SER A 331 -18.71 -9.55 -4.53
N ASN A 332 -19.83 -9.49 -3.81
CA ASN A 332 -20.26 -10.49 -2.83
C ASN A 332 -19.36 -10.64 -1.59
N PHE A 333 -18.65 -9.58 -1.18
CA PHE A 333 -17.84 -9.60 0.04
C PHE A 333 -18.69 -9.86 1.29
N GLY A 334 -19.78 -9.11 1.48
CA GLY A 334 -20.62 -9.24 2.67
C GLY A 334 -21.23 -10.64 2.83
N GLU A 335 -21.63 -11.27 1.72
CA GLU A 335 -22.13 -12.64 1.72
C GLU A 335 -21.01 -13.65 2.03
N THR A 336 -19.82 -13.46 1.45
CA THR A 336 -18.66 -14.31 1.73
C THR A 336 -18.24 -14.22 3.19
N ILE A 337 -18.20 -13.01 3.76
CA ILE A 337 -17.90 -12.76 5.17
C ILE A 337 -18.93 -13.47 6.05
N THR A 338 -20.22 -13.27 5.76
CA THR A 338 -21.33 -13.90 6.49
C THR A 338 -21.18 -15.43 6.52
N ARG A 339 -20.96 -16.05 5.36
CA ARG A 339 -20.76 -17.50 5.25
C ARG A 339 -19.55 -18.00 6.04
N VAL A 340 -18.42 -17.30 5.95
CA VAL A 340 -17.17 -17.72 6.63
C VAL A 340 -17.30 -17.58 8.15
N LEU A 341 -17.93 -16.51 8.65
CA LEU A 341 -18.17 -16.35 10.09
C LEU A 341 -19.15 -17.40 10.62
N LEU A 342 -20.22 -17.70 9.87
CA LEU A 342 -21.29 -18.61 10.30
C LEU A 342 -21.04 -20.09 10.00
N ASN A 343 -19.92 -20.47 9.36
CA ASN A 343 -19.65 -21.83 8.89
C ASN A 343 -19.91 -22.93 9.95
N ASP A 344 -19.60 -22.66 11.21
CA ASP A 344 -19.72 -23.62 12.33
C ASP A 344 -20.77 -23.20 13.37
N PHE A 345 -21.56 -22.16 13.09
CA PHE A 345 -22.44 -21.52 14.08
C PHE A 345 -23.48 -22.48 14.65
N ARG A 346 -24.05 -23.37 13.81
CA ARG A 346 -25.11 -24.31 14.20
C ARG A 346 -24.64 -25.49 15.05
N CYS A 347 -23.33 -25.73 15.18
CA CYS A 347 -22.78 -26.92 15.83
C CYS A 347 -22.51 -26.77 17.34
N LYS A 348 -23.23 -25.87 18.06
CA LYS A 348 -23.05 -25.59 19.51
C LYS A 348 -21.57 -25.45 19.92
N ASN A 349 -20.85 -24.57 19.21
CA ASN A 349 -19.39 -24.42 19.23
C ASN A 349 -18.80 -24.21 20.64
N THR A 350 -18.23 -25.27 21.23
CA THR A 350 -17.51 -25.22 22.53
C THR A 350 -16.14 -24.51 22.44
N LYS A 351 -15.66 -24.23 21.22
CA LYS A 351 -14.33 -23.66 20.97
C LYS A 351 -14.27 -22.13 20.98
N ILE A 352 -15.41 -21.45 20.80
CA ILE A 352 -15.48 -19.97 20.91
C ILE A 352 -15.68 -19.63 22.38
N LYS A 353 -14.69 -18.98 22.96
CA LYS A 353 -14.64 -18.68 24.40
C LYS A 353 -15.27 -17.33 24.73
N ASN A 354 -15.14 -16.35 23.85
CA ASN A 354 -15.64 -15.00 24.14
C ASN A 354 -17.17 -14.91 23.96
N PRO A 355 -17.93 -14.53 25.00
CA PRO A 355 -19.38 -14.36 24.91
C PRO A 355 -19.79 -13.24 23.94
N ASP A 356 -18.99 -12.18 23.82
CA ASP A 356 -19.30 -11.07 22.90
C ASP A 356 -19.18 -11.51 21.44
N VAL A 357 -18.23 -12.40 21.13
CA VAL A 357 -18.09 -13.01 19.79
C VAL A 357 -19.31 -13.88 19.49
N ARG A 358 -19.79 -14.65 20.47
CA ARG A 358 -21.02 -15.45 20.31
C ARG A 358 -22.23 -14.57 20.03
N ARG A 359 -22.42 -13.50 20.82
CA ARG A 359 -23.49 -12.52 20.62
C ARG A 359 -23.42 -11.90 19.23
N ALA A 360 -22.23 -11.48 18.79
CA ALA A 360 -22.04 -10.93 17.44
C ALA A 360 -22.40 -11.94 16.34
N LEU A 361 -22.07 -13.23 16.49
CA LEU A 361 -22.45 -14.26 15.53
C LEU A 361 -23.97 -14.51 15.53
N GLU A 362 -24.63 -14.47 16.69
CA GLU A 362 -26.09 -14.54 16.82
C GLU A 362 -26.78 -13.34 16.14
N GLU A 363 -26.25 -12.13 16.31
CA GLU A 363 -26.72 -10.92 15.62
C GLU A 363 -26.58 -11.04 14.11
N ILE A 364 -25.42 -11.52 13.62
CA ILE A 364 -25.20 -11.77 12.18
C ILE A 364 -26.21 -12.78 11.65
N TRP A 365 -26.44 -13.88 12.37
CA TRP A 365 -27.42 -14.90 12.01
C TRP A 365 -28.83 -14.29 11.92
N SER A 366 -29.25 -13.55 12.95
CA SER A 366 -30.58 -12.94 13.00
C SER A 366 -30.78 -11.92 11.88
N LEU A 367 -29.78 -11.09 11.59
CA LEU A 367 -29.86 -10.05 10.57
C LEU A 367 -29.79 -10.61 9.14
N LYS A 368 -28.80 -11.47 8.84
CA LYS A 368 -28.53 -11.92 7.47
C LYS A 368 -29.39 -13.10 7.05
N VAL A 369 -29.79 -13.97 7.98
CA VAL A 369 -30.54 -15.19 7.66
C VAL A 369 -32.03 -15.02 8.00
N GLU A 370 -32.36 -14.78 9.26
CA GLU A 370 -33.75 -14.81 9.73
C GLU A 370 -34.53 -13.59 9.26
N ARG A 371 -34.00 -12.39 9.49
CA ARG A 371 -34.62 -11.14 9.08
C ARG A 371 -34.73 -11.04 7.57
N SER A 372 -33.69 -11.39 6.82
CA SER A 372 -33.76 -11.42 5.35
C SER A 372 -34.86 -12.36 4.84
N LYS A 373 -35.00 -13.55 5.42
CA LYS A 373 -36.08 -14.50 5.06
C LYS A 373 -37.47 -13.94 5.41
N ARG A 374 -37.64 -13.35 6.60
CA ARG A 374 -38.91 -12.75 7.04
C ARG A 374 -39.32 -11.59 6.15
N GLU A 375 -38.40 -10.68 5.83
CA GLU A 375 -38.69 -9.51 5.00
C GLU A 375 -39.03 -9.88 3.55
N ARG A 376 -38.41 -10.93 2.98
CA ARG A 376 -38.80 -11.46 1.66
C ARG A 376 -40.23 -12.03 1.60
N ALA A 377 -40.76 -12.49 2.73
CA ALA A 377 -42.11 -13.01 2.85
C ALA A 377 -43.13 -11.95 3.31
N THR A 378 -42.70 -10.72 3.57
CA THR A 378 -43.57 -9.62 4.03
C THR A 378 -44.10 -8.84 2.84
N SER A 379 -45.37 -8.40 2.89
CA SER A 379 -45.95 -7.56 1.83
C SER A 379 -45.30 -6.18 1.76
N ASP A 380 -45.30 -5.58 0.57
CA ASP A 380 -44.73 -4.25 0.35
C ASP A 380 -45.39 -3.15 1.19
N GLU A 381 -46.70 -3.24 1.40
CA GLU A 381 -47.48 -2.33 2.25
C GLU A 381 -46.95 -2.33 3.70
N LYS A 382 -46.78 -3.53 4.30
CA LYS A 382 -46.24 -3.67 5.67
C LYS A 382 -44.80 -3.17 5.78
N LEU A 383 -44.00 -3.33 4.72
CA LEU A 383 -42.64 -2.79 4.69
C LEU A 383 -42.66 -1.26 4.61
N GLU A 384 -43.62 -0.67 3.89
CA GLU A 384 -43.79 0.78 3.82
C GLU A 384 -44.32 1.36 5.15
N GLU A 385 -45.27 0.69 5.82
CA GLU A 385 -45.70 1.05 7.17
C GLU A 385 -44.52 1.12 8.15
N LYS A 386 -43.64 0.11 8.10
CA LYS A 386 -42.39 0.12 8.89
C LYS A 386 -41.51 1.31 8.53
N ARG A 387 -41.38 1.65 7.24
CA ARG A 387 -40.61 2.82 6.80
C ARG A 387 -41.18 4.13 7.32
N VAL A 388 -42.50 4.30 7.33
CA VAL A 388 -43.16 5.48 7.93
C VAL A 388 -42.83 5.57 9.42
N ARG A 389 -42.96 4.47 10.16
CA ARG A 389 -42.62 4.43 11.60
C ARG A 389 -41.14 4.71 11.85
N VAL A 390 -40.24 4.21 11.00
CA VAL A 390 -38.80 4.51 11.05
C VAL A 390 -38.54 6.00 10.87
N ASN A 391 -39.27 6.66 9.96
CA ASN A 391 -39.14 8.11 9.78
C ASN A 391 -39.59 8.88 11.03
N LEU A 392 -40.65 8.46 11.72
CA LEU A 392 -41.08 9.07 12.99
C LEU A 392 -40.00 8.92 14.07
N LEU A 393 -39.43 7.71 14.23
CA LEU A 393 -38.34 7.46 15.19
C LEU A 393 -37.09 8.28 14.85
N LYS A 394 -36.78 8.44 13.57
CA LYS A 394 -35.67 9.27 13.09
C LYS A 394 -35.89 10.74 13.46
N GLU A 395 -37.10 11.29 13.28
CA GLU A 395 -37.38 12.68 13.66
C GLU A 395 -37.38 12.89 15.19
N ASP A 396 -37.87 11.92 15.97
CA ASP A 396 -37.74 11.95 17.45
C ASP A 396 -36.26 11.93 17.87
N GLY A 397 -35.45 11.06 17.27
CA GLY A 397 -34.00 11.04 17.48
C GLY A 397 -33.31 12.36 17.10
N ASN A 398 -33.72 12.99 15.99
CA ASN A 398 -33.22 14.32 15.59
C ASN A 398 -33.60 15.39 16.62
N HIS A 399 -34.82 15.36 17.14
CA HIS A 399 -35.27 16.30 18.16
C HIS A 399 -34.42 16.17 19.43
N ARG A 400 -34.27 14.94 19.96
CA ARG A 400 -33.42 14.64 21.12
C ARG A 400 -31.97 15.07 20.93
N PHE A 401 -31.43 14.82 19.74
CA PHE A 401 -30.09 15.28 19.37
C PHE A 401 -29.97 16.81 19.43
N LEU A 402 -30.97 17.54 18.93
CA LEU A 402 -30.97 19.02 18.92
C LEU A 402 -31.08 19.62 20.32
N VAL A 403 -31.84 19.01 21.22
CA VAL A 403 -31.97 19.47 22.62
C VAL A 403 -30.79 19.02 23.51
N GLY A 404 -29.86 18.22 22.98
CA GLY A 404 -28.65 17.78 23.68
C GLY A 404 -28.78 16.45 24.43
N GLU A 405 -29.90 15.75 24.31
CA GLU A 405 -30.17 14.43 24.90
C GLU A 405 -29.53 13.34 24.04
N ILE A 406 -28.20 13.27 24.03
CA ILE A 406 -27.45 12.44 23.08
C ILE A 406 -27.67 10.94 23.30
N ASP A 407 -27.70 10.46 24.54
CA ASP A 407 -27.95 9.04 24.85
C ASP A 407 -29.35 8.60 24.38
N GLU A 408 -30.35 9.45 24.58
CA GLU A 408 -31.71 9.14 24.14
C GLU A 408 -31.83 9.17 22.61
N ALA A 409 -31.13 10.08 21.94
CA ALA A 409 -31.02 10.07 20.48
C ALA A 409 -30.40 8.75 19.97
N VAL A 410 -29.36 8.22 20.64
CA VAL A 410 -28.78 6.90 20.32
C VAL A 410 -29.82 5.79 20.43
N LEU A 411 -30.63 5.78 21.49
CA LEU A 411 -31.69 4.79 21.67
C LEU A 411 -32.71 4.87 20.52
N LYS A 412 -33.18 6.06 20.16
CA LYS A 412 -34.16 6.26 19.08
C LYS A 412 -33.62 5.87 17.70
N TYR A 413 -32.37 6.22 17.40
CA TYR A 413 -31.75 5.77 16.16
C TYR A 413 -31.52 4.26 16.13
N THR A 414 -31.21 3.63 17.26
CA THR A 414 -31.07 2.17 17.38
C THR A 414 -32.40 1.48 17.09
N GLU A 415 -33.48 1.92 17.74
CA GLU A 415 -34.84 1.40 17.52
C GLU A 415 -35.25 1.57 16.04
N ALA A 416 -34.92 2.71 15.43
CA ALA A 416 -35.15 2.95 14.00
C ALA A 416 -34.35 1.99 13.11
N ILE A 417 -33.08 1.71 13.41
CA ILE A 417 -32.23 0.77 12.66
C ILE A 417 -32.78 -0.65 12.75
N GLU A 418 -33.18 -1.08 13.94
CA GLU A 418 -33.75 -2.40 14.18
C GLU A 418 -35.07 -2.59 13.42
N LEU A 419 -35.91 -1.55 13.33
CA LEU A 419 -37.16 -1.60 12.61
C LEU A 419 -37.00 -1.47 11.08
N CYS A 420 -36.00 -0.72 10.61
CA CYS A 420 -35.86 -0.32 9.20
C CYS A 420 -35.58 -1.50 8.26
N PRO A 421 -36.50 -1.82 7.31
CA PRO A 421 -36.28 -2.93 6.38
C PRO A 421 -34.95 -2.84 5.62
N LEU A 422 -34.32 -4.00 5.36
CA LEU A 422 -32.98 -4.10 4.79
C LEU A 422 -32.89 -3.51 3.37
N ARG A 423 -34.01 -3.47 2.64
CA ARG A 423 -34.10 -2.89 1.28
C ARG A 423 -33.96 -1.36 1.26
N TYR A 424 -34.34 -0.68 2.34
CA TYR A 424 -34.30 0.78 2.44
C TYR A 424 -32.90 1.26 2.84
N THR A 425 -31.96 1.04 1.93
CA THR A 425 -30.53 1.28 2.16
C THR A 425 -30.20 2.74 2.48
N ASN A 426 -30.87 3.70 1.84
CA ASN A 426 -30.64 5.13 2.06
C ASN A 426 -31.01 5.55 3.48
N GLU A 427 -32.16 5.12 3.98
CA GLU A 427 -32.63 5.37 5.34
C GLU A 427 -31.66 4.78 6.36
N ARG A 428 -31.20 3.54 6.13
CA ARG A 428 -30.21 2.88 7.00
C ARG A 428 -28.86 3.59 7.02
N ILE A 429 -28.37 4.06 5.86
CA ILE A 429 -27.14 4.87 5.79
C ILE A 429 -27.27 6.11 6.68
N VAL A 430 -28.39 6.83 6.58
CA VAL A 430 -28.63 8.05 7.36
C VAL A 430 -28.67 7.74 8.85
N LEU A 431 -29.43 6.73 9.26
CA LEU A 431 -29.58 6.34 10.66
C LEU A 431 -28.24 5.93 11.30
N TYR A 432 -27.47 5.05 10.65
CA TYR A 432 -26.14 4.68 11.12
C TYR A 432 -25.23 5.92 11.19
N SER A 433 -25.28 6.80 10.19
CA SER A 433 -24.46 8.00 10.19
C SER A 433 -24.84 8.95 11.33
N TYR A 434 -26.12 9.08 11.67
CA TYR A 434 -26.58 9.89 12.81
C TYR A 434 -26.19 9.28 14.15
N ARG A 435 -26.35 7.97 14.33
CA ARG A 435 -25.90 7.29 15.54
C ARG A 435 -24.37 7.39 15.73
N ALA A 436 -23.59 7.31 14.63
CA ALA A 436 -22.15 7.60 14.66
C ALA A 436 -21.83 9.02 15.13
N GLN A 437 -22.67 10.02 14.79
CA GLN A 437 -22.50 11.39 15.27
C GLN A 437 -22.73 11.49 16.77
N CYS A 438 -23.73 10.81 17.30
CA CYS A 438 -23.99 10.75 18.73
C CYS A 438 -22.81 10.09 19.46
N ASN A 439 -22.33 8.95 18.97
CA ASN A 439 -21.19 8.24 19.57
C ASN A 439 -19.91 9.09 19.60
N LEU A 440 -19.66 9.93 18.59
CA LEU A 440 -18.57 10.92 18.63
C LEU A 440 -18.73 11.94 19.77
N LEU A 441 -19.95 12.44 20.00
CA LEU A 441 -20.24 13.38 21.09
C LEU A 441 -20.12 12.72 22.46
N LEU A 442 -20.52 11.45 22.57
CA LEU A 442 -20.37 10.61 23.77
C LEU A 442 -18.94 10.12 24.01
N ARG A 443 -17.99 10.49 23.13
CA ARG A 443 -16.59 10.06 23.19
C ARG A 443 -16.39 8.55 23.09
N ASP A 444 -17.26 7.84 22.38
CA ASP A 444 -17.11 6.43 22.00
C ASP A 444 -16.66 6.30 20.53
N PRO A 445 -15.33 6.31 20.26
CA PRO A 445 -14.84 6.22 18.90
C PRO A 445 -15.05 4.83 18.28
N ASP A 446 -15.11 3.75 19.07
CA ASP A 446 -15.26 2.40 18.52
C ASP A 446 -16.67 2.17 17.98
N ALA A 447 -17.71 2.59 18.71
CA ALA A 447 -19.07 2.58 18.21
C ALA A 447 -19.26 3.53 17.01
N ALA A 448 -18.63 4.72 17.05
CA ALA A 448 -18.65 5.65 15.92
C ALA A 448 -18.01 5.07 14.65
N ILE A 449 -16.87 4.36 14.77
CA ILE A 449 -16.22 3.68 13.63
C ILE A 449 -17.11 2.57 13.09
N SER A 450 -17.71 1.76 13.96
CA SER A 450 -18.61 0.67 13.55
C SER A 450 -19.80 1.19 12.75
N ASP A 451 -20.53 2.16 13.30
CA ASP A 451 -21.70 2.74 12.64
C ASP A 451 -21.35 3.45 11.32
N ALA A 452 -20.28 4.24 11.32
CA ALA A 452 -19.86 4.92 10.10
C ALA A 452 -19.40 3.92 9.03
N THR A 453 -18.75 2.82 9.40
CA THR A 453 -18.35 1.74 8.48
C THR A 453 -19.57 1.06 7.87
N ARG A 454 -20.59 0.71 8.67
CA ARG A 454 -21.84 0.12 8.16
C ARG A 454 -22.55 1.04 7.16
N ALA A 455 -22.61 2.35 7.47
CA ALA A 455 -23.14 3.34 6.54
C ALA A 455 -22.34 3.41 5.23
N LEU A 456 -21.01 3.28 5.28
CA LEU A 456 -20.14 3.30 4.11
C LEU A 456 -20.23 2.02 3.27
N CYS A 457 -20.45 0.87 3.89
CA CYS A 457 -20.70 -0.41 3.20
C CYS A 457 -22.01 -0.40 2.41
N LEU A 458 -23.04 0.27 2.94
CA LEU A 458 -24.35 0.41 2.29
C LEU A 458 -24.35 1.47 1.17
N SER A 459 -23.43 2.44 1.21
CA SER A 459 -23.37 3.50 0.21
C SER A 459 -23.07 2.97 -1.20
N SER A 460 -23.58 3.66 -2.23
CA SER A 460 -23.36 3.32 -3.63
C SER A 460 -22.83 4.54 -4.39
N PRO A 461 -21.56 4.51 -4.88
CA PRO A 461 -20.56 3.47 -4.67
C PRO A 461 -20.16 3.27 -3.19
N PRO A 462 -19.58 2.13 -2.80
CA PRO A 462 -19.02 1.92 -1.45
C PRO A 462 -18.04 3.02 -1.05
N ASN A 463 -17.94 3.31 0.25
CA ASN A 463 -17.06 4.35 0.80
C ASN A 463 -17.30 5.75 0.19
N SER A 464 -18.53 6.09 -0.21
CA SER A 464 -18.84 7.39 -0.85
C SER A 464 -19.63 8.36 0.03
N HIS A 465 -20.28 7.88 1.11
CA HIS A 465 -21.13 8.74 1.93
C HIS A 465 -20.31 9.75 2.76
N SER A 466 -20.30 11.01 2.32
CA SER A 466 -19.38 12.04 2.82
C SER A 466 -19.50 12.31 4.33
N LYS A 467 -20.71 12.34 4.89
CA LYS A 467 -20.90 12.55 6.33
C LYS A 467 -20.29 11.41 7.16
N SER A 468 -20.45 10.17 6.70
CA SER A 468 -19.88 9.00 7.39
C SER A 468 -18.36 8.97 7.28
N LEU A 469 -17.77 9.31 6.12
CA LEU A 469 -16.31 9.46 5.99
C LEU A 469 -15.76 10.48 6.98
N TRP A 470 -16.38 11.66 7.05
CA TRP A 470 -15.94 12.70 7.98
C TRP A 470 -16.07 12.27 9.45
N ARG A 471 -17.19 11.65 9.83
CA ARG A 471 -17.41 11.12 11.18
C ARG A 471 -16.38 10.04 11.56
N ARG A 472 -16.14 9.08 10.66
CA ARG A 472 -15.16 8.01 10.90
C ARG A 472 -13.73 8.53 10.98
N SER A 473 -13.38 9.54 10.17
CA SER A 473 -12.07 10.19 10.28
C SER A 473 -11.82 10.82 11.65
N GLN A 474 -12.83 11.46 12.25
CA GLN A 474 -12.73 12.03 13.60
C GLN A 474 -12.59 10.94 14.66
N ALA A 475 -13.32 9.83 14.53
CA ALA A 475 -13.21 8.70 15.43
C ALA A 475 -11.82 8.03 15.34
N TYR A 476 -11.28 7.88 14.13
CA TYR A 476 -9.91 7.39 13.94
C TYR A 476 -8.87 8.33 14.54
N ASP A 477 -9.03 9.65 14.39
CA ASP A 477 -8.16 10.64 15.05
C ASP A 477 -8.17 10.49 16.58
N MET A 478 -9.34 10.30 17.18
CA MET A 478 -9.48 10.05 18.62
C MET A 478 -8.75 8.78 19.09
N LYS A 479 -8.66 7.76 18.22
CA LYS A 479 -7.90 6.52 18.50
C LYS A 479 -6.40 6.62 18.20
N GLY A 480 -5.93 7.74 17.66
CA GLY A 480 -4.54 7.86 17.17
C GLY A 480 -4.27 7.08 15.88
N MET A 481 -5.32 6.64 15.17
CA MET A 481 -5.24 5.90 13.91
C MET A 481 -5.08 6.88 12.74
N ALA A 482 -3.90 7.51 12.69
CA ALA A 482 -3.63 8.64 11.80
C ALA A 482 -3.75 8.28 10.31
N LYS A 483 -3.33 7.07 9.92
CA LYS A 483 -3.41 6.58 8.54
C LYS A 483 -4.85 6.45 8.07
N GLU A 484 -5.68 5.76 8.85
CA GLU A 484 -7.10 5.56 8.55
C GLU A 484 -7.86 6.88 8.53
N SER A 485 -7.56 7.78 9.49
CA SER A 485 -8.11 9.14 9.51
C SER A 485 -7.76 9.92 8.25
N LEU A 486 -6.50 9.88 7.80
CA LEU A 486 -6.05 10.57 6.60
C LEU A 486 -6.76 10.07 5.35
N MET A 487 -6.90 8.75 5.21
CA MET A 487 -7.57 8.15 4.05
C MET A 487 -9.05 8.52 3.97
N ASP A 488 -9.76 8.53 5.10
CA ASP A 488 -11.16 8.98 5.15
C ASP A 488 -11.30 10.48 4.82
N CYS A 489 -10.38 11.33 5.30
CA CYS A 489 -10.37 12.75 4.94
C CYS A 489 -10.11 12.98 3.43
N ILE A 490 -9.16 12.25 2.84
CA ILE A 490 -8.86 12.33 1.40
C ILE A 490 -10.09 11.89 0.57
N MET A 491 -10.76 10.80 0.98
CA MET A 491 -12.00 10.36 0.32
C MET A 491 -13.14 11.37 0.48
N PHE A 492 -13.28 11.97 1.66
CA PHE A 492 -14.26 13.02 1.92
C PHE A 492 -14.10 14.20 0.95
N ILE A 493 -12.88 14.73 0.81
CA ILE A 493 -12.60 15.85 -0.10
C ILE A 493 -12.82 15.46 -1.56
N ASN A 494 -12.43 14.24 -1.96
CA ASN A 494 -12.70 13.73 -3.30
C ASN A 494 -14.20 13.74 -3.64
N GLY A 495 -15.05 13.37 -2.68
CA GLY A 495 -16.50 13.48 -2.79
C GLY A 495 -16.97 14.93 -3.00
N CYS A 496 -16.46 15.86 -2.20
CA CYS A 496 -16.79 17.29 -2.31
C CYS A 496 -16.42 17.89 -3.67
N ILE A 497 -15.30 17.47 -4.26
CA ILE A 497 -14.84 17.91 -5.58
C ILE A 497 -15.74 17.36 -6.70
N LYS A 498 -16.05 16.06 -6.67
CA LYS A 498 -16.88 15.41 -7.70
C LYS A 498 -18.31 15.98 -7.76
N SER A 499 -18.83 16.48 -6.64
CA SER A 499 -20.16 17.07 -6.56
C SER A 499 -20.30 18.45 -7.22
N LYS A 500 -19.19 19.12 -7.59
CA LYS A 500 -19.22 20.48 -8.18
C LYS A 500 -18.77 20.45 -9.65
N LYS A 501 -19.60 20.99 -10.56
CA LYS A 501 -19.40 20.97 -12.02
C LYS A 501 -18.21 21.80 -12.53
N ALA A 502 -17.59 22.65 -11.71
CA ALA A 502 -16.45 23.48 -12.09
C ALA A 502 -15.29 23.31 -11.09
N ALA A 503 -14.12 22.89 -11.57
CA ALA A 503 -12.91 22.65 -10.77
C ALA A 503 -12.38 23.91 -10.05
N ASN A 504 -12.74 25.11 -10.54
CA ASN A 504 -12.22 26.39 -10.04
C ASN A 504 -13.02 26.99 -8.86
N GLN A 505 -14.04 26.30 -8.31
CA GLN A 505 -14.84 26.77 -7.17
C GLN A 505 -14.88 25.78 -5.98
N VAL A 506 -13.96 24.82 -5.93
CA VAL A 506 -13.90 23.88 -4.80
C VAL A 506 -13.25 24.55 -3.59
N LYS A 507 -14.06 25.22 -2.77
CA LYS A 507 -13.66 25.56 -1.39
C LYS A 507 -13.67 24.28 -0.54
N ILE A 508 -12.49 23.76 -0.24
CA ILE A 508 -12.32 22.68 0.75
C ILE A 508 -12.61 23.27 2.13
N PRO A 509 -13.43 22.62 2.98
CA PRO A 509 -13.69 23.12 4.32
C PRO A 509 -12.41 23.22 5.15
N TYR A 510 -12.21 24.34 5.85
CA TYR A 510 -10.99 24.61 6.63
C TYR A 510 -10.70 23.51 7.67
N TYR A 511 -11.74 22.99 8.33
CA TYR A 511 -11.59 21.90 9.30
C TYR A 511 -10.98 20.64 8.67
N ALA A 512 -11.29 20.36 7.40
CA ALA A 512 -10.79 19.17 6.70
C ALA A 512 -9.33 19.37 6.30
N VAL A 513 -8.95 20.58 5.85
CA VAL A 513 -7.54 20.95 5.61
C VAL A 513 -6.73 20.78 6.89
N ARG A 514 -7.19 21.32 8.02
CA ARG A 514 -6.51 21.21 9.31
C ARG A 514 -6.33 19.75 9.76
N MET A 515 -7.36 18.92 9.60
CA MET A 515 -7.28 17.50 9.94
C MET A 515 -6.27 16.79 9.04
N ILE A 516 -6.30 17.03 7.73
CA ILE A 516 -5.35 16.41 6.79
C ILE A 516 -3.93 16.81 7.10
N SER A 517 -3.64 18.09 7.32
CA SER A 517 -2.28 18.53 7.70
C SER A 517 -1.80 17.83 8.97
N LYS A 518 -2.66 17.74 10.01
CA LYS A 518 -2.35 17.02 11.24
C LYS A 518 -2.00 15.54 10.96
N GLN A 519 -2.82 14.86 10.16
CA GLN A 519 -2.58 13.44 9.89
C GLN A 519 -1.41 13.21 8.94
N MET A 520 -1.18 14.09 7.96
CA MET A 520 -0.01 14.02 7.09
C MET A 520 1.29 14.15 7.89
N ASP A 521 1.38 15.09 8.83
CA ASP A 521 2.54 15.26 9.70
C ASP A 521 2.78 14.03 10.59
N THR A 522 1.70 13.39 11.05
CA THR A 522 1.76 12.21 11.92
C THR A 522 2.13 10.95 11.13
N THR A 523 1.63 10.83 9.90
CA THR A 523 1.85 9.69 9.00
C THR A 523 3.07 9.86 8.10
N TRP A 524 3.81 10.97 8.24
CA TRP A 524 5.02 11.22 7.49
C TRP A 524 6.03 10.09 7.70
N ARG A 525 6.61 9.57 6.60
CA ARG A 525 7.33 8.29 6.61
C ARG A 525 8.64 8.36 7.39
N PHE A 526 9.18 9.56 7.56
CA PHE A 526 10.37 9.80 8.38
C PHE A 526 10.05 10.24 9.81
N LYS A 527 8.77 10.33 10.20
CA LYS A 527 8.36 10.79 11.54
C LYS A 527 9.00 9.99 12.68
N PRO A 528 9.06 8.65 12.64
CA PRO A 528 9.72 7.88 13.70
C PRO A 528 11.22 8.21 13.82
N SER A 529 11.90 8.39 12.69
CA SER A 529 13.32 8.75 12.65
C SER A 529 13.57 10.16 13.18
N GLN A 530 12.73 11.12 12.79
CA GLN A 530 12.78 12.51 13.28
C GLN A 530 12.64 12.58 14.80
N LEU A 531 11.69 11.84 15.37
CA LEU A 531 11.46 11.82 16.83
C LEU A 531 12.66 11.23 17.57
N LYS A 532 13.25 10.14 17.07
CA LYS A 532 14.46 9.53 17.64
C LYS A 532 15.64 10.50 17.64
N THR A 533 15.92 11.18 16.52
CA THR A 533 17.02 12.15 16.45
C THR A 533 16.79 13.34 17.39
N SER A 534 15.54 13.81 17.51
CA SER A 534 15.18 14.94 18.40
C SER A 534 15.31 14.59 19.88
N SER A 535 15.07 13.34 20.26
CA SER A 535 15.24 12.87 21.65
C SER A 535 16.71 12.74 22.09
N ILE A 536 17.61 12.48 21.14
CA ILE A 536 19.05 12.33 21.40
C ILE A 536 19.74 13.71 21.44
N HIS A 537 19.23 14.69 20.69
CA HIS A 537 19.75 16.06 20.68
C HIS A 537 18.61 17.09 20.86
N PRO A 538 18.30 17.50 22.10
CA PRO A 538 17.22 18.45 22.38
C PRO A 538 17.40 19.82 21.71
N GLU A 539 18.64 20.27 21.52
CA GLU A 539 18.97 21.50 20.79
C GLU A 539 18.71 21.39 19.27
N MET A 540 18.60 20.17 18.73
CA MET A 540 18.28 19.91 17.33
C MET A 540 16.78 19.88 17.04
N ALA A 541 15.90 19.97 18.04
CA ALA A 541 14.44 19.85 17.90
C ALA A 541 13.75 21.02 17.16
N LYS A 542 14.47 22.09 16.80
CA LYS A 542 13.94 23.13 15.91
C LYS A 542 14.23 22.80 14.45
N LEU A 543 13.20 22.34 13.73
CA LEU A 543 13.12 22.38 12.26
C LEU A 543 12.34 23.63 11.82
N PRO A 544 12.60 24.16 10.60
CA PRO A 544 11.93 25.34 10.06
C PRO A 544 10.56 24.95 9.47
N CYS A 545 9.57 24.65 10.31
CA CYS A 545 8.17 24.56 9.87
C CYS A 545 7.24 25.46 10.70
N GLN A 546 7.76 26.54 11.29
CA GLN A 546 6.98 27.43 12.14
C GLN A 546 7.01 28.92 11.76
N ASN A 547 7.47 29.28 10.56
CA ASN A 547 7.33 30.66 10.08
C ASN A 547 6.24 30.75 9.01
N GLY A 548 5.06 31.25 9.39
CA GLY A 548 4.03 31.71 8.45
C GLY A 548 2.63 31.16 8.70
N ARG A 549 1.95 31.61 9.75
CA ARG A 549 0.54 31.24 10.04
C ARG A 549 -0.48 31.68 8.97
N SER A 550 -0.08 32.45 7.95
CA SER A 550 -0.93 32.78 6.79
C SER A 550 -0.54 32.06 5.49
N GLY A 551 0.73 31.65 5.31
CA GLY A 551 1.23 30.97 4.09
C GLY A 551 1.02 29.44 4.06
N ASN A 552 0.78 28.82 5.22
CA ASN A 552 0.62 27.36 5.33
C ASN A 552 -0.66 26.81 4.68
N ILE A 553 -1.69 27.64 4.48
CA ILE A 553 -3.00 27.16 4.00
C ILE A 553 -3.01 26.98 2.49
N GLU A 554 -2.43 27.92 1.74
CA GLU A 554 -2.29 27.79 0.28
C GLU A 554 -1.37 26.63 -0.07
N HIS A 555 -0.24 26.49 0.63
CA HIS A 555 0.66 25.36 0.45
C HIS A 555 -0.01 24.01 0.80
N ALA A 556 -0.72 23.91 1.92
CA ALA A 556 -1.47 22.70 2.27
C ALA A 556 -2.58 22.40 1.25
N ASN A 557 -3.28 23.41 0.75
CA ASN A 557 -4.28 23.24 -0.30
C ASN A 557 -3.65 22.79 -1.62
N GLU A 558 -2.50 23.34 -2.01
CA GLU A 558 -1.75 22.93 -3.21
C GLU A 558 -1.28 21.48 -3.09
N GLU A 559 -0.76 21.09 -1.93
CA GLU A 559 -0.30 19.74 -1.64
C GLU A 559 -1.46 18.74 -1.66
N ILE A 560 -2.58 19.07 -1.02
CA ILE A 560 -3.83 18.29 -1.09
C ILE A 560 -4.28 18.18 -2.55
N MET A 561 -4.39 19.28 -3.28
CA MET A 561 -4.81 19.27 -4.69
C MET A 561 -3.85 18.48 -5.58
N ARG A 562 -2.56 18.47 -5.27
CA ARG A 562 -1.56 17.64 -5.95
C ARG A 562 -1.78 16.16 -5.68
N ILE A 563 -1.96 15.75 -4.43
CA ILE A 563 -2.29 14.36 -4.05
C ILE A 563 -3.54 13.89 -4.80
N LEU A 564 -4.56 14.74 -4.85
CA LEU A 564 -5.82 14.45 -5.54
C LEU A 564 -5.68 14.38 -7.07
N LYS A 565 -4.80 15.19 -7.67
CA LYS A 565 -4.45 15.12 -9.11
C LYS A 565 -3.66 13.85 -9.43
N GLN A 566 -2.71 13.46 -8.60
CA GLN A 566 -1.93 12.22 -8.75
C GLN A 566 -2.81 10.97 -8.69
N LYS A 567 -3.81 10.94 -7.78
CA LYS A 567 -4.81 9.85 -7.74
C LYS A 567 -5.70 9.76 -8.99
N LYS A 568 -5.84 10.85 -9.77
CA LYS A 568 -6.62 10.87 -11.03
C LYS A 568 -5.79 10.51 -12.27
N SER A 569 -4.48 10.71 -12.25
CA SER A 569 -3.64 10.70 -13.47
C SER A 569 -3.05 9.35 -13.87
N PHE A 570 -3.30 8.26 -13.13
CA PHE A 570 -2.74 6.95 -13.45
C PHE A 570 -3.82 5.87 -13.53
N LYS A 571 -4.49 5.83 -14.70
CA LYS A 571 -5.05 4.61 -15.27
C LYS A 571 -4.06 4.03 -16.29
N SER A 572 -2.84 3.69 -15.88
CA SER A 572 -1.94 2.79 -16.63
C SER A 572 -0.56 2.73 -15.96
N GLY A 573 0.02 1.53 -15.89
CA GLY A 573 1.48 1.40 -15.94
C GLY A 573 2.23 1.27 -14.62
N LEU A 574 1.81 0.35 -13.76
CA LEU A 574 2.73 -0.65 -13.20
C LEU A 574 1.95 -1.96 -13.19
N SER A 575 2.34 -2.90 -14.06
CA SER A 575 1.93 -4.30 -13.97
C SER A 575 2.55 -4.92 -12.71
N THR A 576 2.19 -4.43 -11.52
CA THR A 576 2.37 -5.22 -10.31
C THR A 576 1.37 -6.36 -10.40
N ILE A 577 1.91 -7.50 -10.84
CA ILE A 577 1.28 -8.81 -10.86
C ILE A 577 0.21 -8.86 -11.96
N LEU A 578 0.52 -9.50 -13.08
CA LEU A 578 -0.52 -10.29 -13.75
C LEU A 578 -1.11 -11.16 -12.63
N GLU A 579 -2.32 -10.83 -12.18
CA GLU A 579 -3.15 -11.73 -11.39
C GLU A 579 -3.41 -12.95 -12.29
N GLU A 580 -2.42 -13.83 -12.42
CA GLU A 580 -2.71 -15.18 -12.88
C GLU A 580 -3.52 -15.83 -11.75
N PRO A 581 -4.74 -16.31 -12.06
CA PRO A 581 -5.55 -16.95 -11.08
C PRO A 581 -4.81 -18.23 -10.67
N LEU A 582 -4.39 -18.31 -9.41
CA LEU A 582 -4.08 -19.56 -8.72
C LEU A 582 -5.37 -20.39 -8.64
N VAL A 583 -5.85 -20.89 -9.78
CA VAL A 583 -6.81 -21.98 -9.86
C VAL A 583 -5.99 -23.22 -9.56
N GLY A 584 -6.26 -23.82 -8.40
CA GLY A 584 -5.64 -25.06 -7.98
C GLY A 584 -5.73 -26.11 -9.09
N LYS A 585 -4.67 -26.89 -9.22
CA LYS A 585 -4.65 -28.14 -9.98
C LYS A 585 -5.75 -29.07 -9.45
N SER A 586 -6.97 -28.93 -9.95
CA SER A 586 -7.97 -30.00 -9.95
C SER A 586 -7.91 -30.66 -11.33
N GLY A 587 -7.54 -31.94 -11.33
CA GLY A 587 -7.21 -32.70 -12.53
C GLY A 587 -8.27 -32.68 -13.62
N ASN A 588 -7.77 -32.81 -14.85
CA ASN A 588 -8.50 -33.21 -16.03
C ASN A 588 -9.47 -34.37 -15.74
N MET A 589 -10.77 -34.10 -15.85
CA MET A 589 -11.71 -35.11 -16.33
C MET A 589 -12.45 -34.50 -17.52
N LYS A 590 -12.01 -34.92 -18.71
CA LYS A 590 -12.73 -34.76 -19.97
C LYS A 590 -14.18 -35.20 -19.76
N ARG A 591 -15.14 -34.29 -19.93
CA ARG A 591 -16.51 -34.66 -20.30
C ARG A 591 -16.59 -34.54 -21.81
N ASN A 592 -16.63 -35.69 -22.46
CA ASN A 592 -17.12 -35.80 -23.83
C ASN A 592 -18.57 -35.31 -23.84
N GLN A 593 -18.89 -34.46 -24.81
CA GLN A 593 -20.24 -34.14 -25.21
C GLN A 593 -20.78 -35.33 -26.02
N GLU A 594 -21.90 -35.87 -25.55
CA GLU A 594 -23.13 -35.92 -26.36
C GLU A 594 -24.06 -34.82 -25.83
#